data_AF-A0A7I7RYF8-F1
#
_entry.id   AF-A0A7I7RYF8-F1
#
_cell.length_a   1.000
_cell.length_b   1.000
_cell.length_c   1.000
_cell.angle_alpha   90.00
_cell.angle_beta   90.00
_cell.angle_gamma   90.00
#
_symmetry.space_group_name_H-M   'P 1'
#
loop_
_entity.id
_entity.type
_entity.pdbx_description
1 polymer ?
#
loop_
_entity_poly.entity_id
_entity_poly.type
_entity_poly.pdbx_seq_one_letter_code
_entity_poly.pdbx_strand_id
1 'polypeptide(L)'
;MMSTATRLLVAGAAAVAVVIQMAIVVETAVSVAPRPRAALSVRDAIPLHQVIRNADRESPWPEVWVDAVCDRPVYPVRGSEEMPHATRIATCTSRVKLGGDVDYLMIAYYPSDQLMQADLRDRGYTYYWSGSRWDKPFVIATVSETTVIGASGLPVASSLEPLERFGRNVERVPQNP
;
A
#
# COMPACT_ATOMS: atom_id res chain seq x y z
N MET A 1 4.67 -18.13 70.61
CA MET A 1 6.00 -17.65 70.18
C MET A 1 6.49 -18.56 69.07
N MET A 2 6.56 -18.05 67.84
CA MET A 2 6.97 -18.81 66.64
C MET A 2 8.38 -18.35 66.26
N SER A 3 9.30 -19.30 66.16
CA SER A 3 10.74 -19.07 65.95
C SER A 3 11.02 -18.42 64.59
N THR A 4 12.06 -17.58 64.55
CA THR A 4 12.55 -16.84 63.37
C THR A 4 12.82 -17.76 62.17
N ALA A 5 13.13 -19.03 62.41
CA ALA A 5 13.33 -20.05 61.37
C ALA A 5 12.05 -20.37 60.58
N THR A 6 10.87 -20.28 61.21
CA THR A 6 9.58 -20.61 60.57
C THR A 6 9.14 -19.51 59.59
N ARG A 7 9.59 -18.26 59.78
CA ARG A 7 9.27 -17.14 58.86
C ARG A 7 10.09 -17.18 57.57
N LEU A 8 11.33 -17.68 57.62
CA LEU A 8 12.19 -17.82 56.43
C LEU A 8 11.71 -18.92 55.47
N LEU A 9 11.11 -19.99 55.99
CA LEU A 9 10.56 -21.08 55.17
C LEU A 9 9.32 -20.65 54.37
N VAL A 10 8.46 -19.81 54.94
CA VAL A 10 7.23 -19.35 54.25
C VAL A 10 7.55 -18.31 53.16
N ALA A 11 8.54 -17.44 53.39
CA ALA A 11 9.00 -16.49 52.36
C ALA A 11 9.71 -17.21 51.19
N GLY A 12 10.45 -18.29 51.46
CA GLY A 12 11.09 -19.11 50.43
C GLY A 12 10.09 -19.86 49.53
N ALA A 13 9.01 -20.39 50.11
CA ALA A 13 8.01 -21.14 49.34
C ALA A 13 7.21 -20.27 48.36
N ALA A 14 6.93 -19.01 48.72
CA ALA A 14 6.20 -18.07 47.84
C ALA A 14 7.04 -17.62 46.63
N ALA A 15 8.36 -17.47 46.79
CA ALA A 15 9.25 -17.10 45.69
C ALA A 15 9.38 -18.22 44.64
N VAL A 16 9.38 -19.48 45.07
CA VAL A 16 9.47 -20.65 44.15
C VAL A 16 8.19 -20.80 43.32
N ALA A 17 7.01 -20.52 43.87
CA ALA A 17 5.74 -20.62 43.14
C ALA A 17 5.64 -19.62 41.98
N VAL A 18 6.14 -18.39 42.15
CA VAL A 18 6.12 -17.36 41.10
C VAL A 18 7.08 -17.70 39.96
N VAL A 19 8.25 -18.26 40.27
CA VAL A 19 9.23 -18.69 39.25
C VAL A 19 8.71 -19.86 38.43
N ILE A 20 7.99 -20.80 39.05
CA ILE A 20 7.37 -21.93 38.33
C ILE A 20 6.26 -21.45 37.38
N GLN A 21 5.45 -20.47 37.76
CA GLN A 21 4.42 -19.94 36.86
C GLN A 21 4.98 -19.20 35.64
N MET A 22 6.10 -18.47 35.79
CA MET A 22 6.76 -17.86 34.62
C MET A 22 7.39 -18.88 33.67
N ALA A 23 7.90 -20.01 34.18
CA ALA A 23 8.46 -21.05 33.32
C ALA A 23 7.40 -21.72 32.43
N ILE A 24 6.19 -21.93 32.95
CA ILE A 24 5.09 -22.56 32.20
C ILE A 24 4.54 -21.65 31.08
N VAL A 25 4.57 -20.33 31.28
CA VAL A 25 4.17 -19.37 30.23
C VAL A 25 5.22 -19.29 29.11
N VAL A 26 6.51 -19.48 29.41
CA VAL A 26 7.56 -19.50 28.38
C VAL A 26 7.50 -20.81 27.58
N GLU A 27 7.26 -21.96 28.20
CA GLU A 27 7.20 -23.24 27.48
C GLU A 27 5.95 -23.39 26.59
N THR A 28 4.85 -22.71 26.93
CA THR A 28 3.64 -22.70 26.08
C THR A 28 3.72 -21.69 24.93
N ALA A 29 4.64 -20.73 24.98
CA ALA A 29 4.87 -19.76 23.90
C ALA A 29 5.90 -20.21 22.85
N VAL A 30 6.64 -21.31 23.08
CA VAL A 30 7.71 -21.77 22.17
C VAL A 30 7.21 -22.75 21.09
N SER A 31 5.93 -23.15 21.10
CA SER A 31 5.38 -24.13 20.14
C SER A 31 4.66 -23.55 18.91
N VAL A 32 4.94 -22.30 18.52
CA VAL A 32 4.50 -21.74 17.21
C VAL A 32 5.67 -21.13 16.44
N ALA A 33 6.82 -21.80 16.45
CA ALA A 33 7.84 -21.57 15.43
C ALA A 33 7.39 -22.31 14.16
N PRO A 34 7.15 -21.63 13.02
CA PRO A 34 6.83 -22.31 11.78
C PRO A 34 8.03 -23.18 11.38
N ARG A 35 7.79 -24.49 11.16
CA ARG A 35 8.79 -25.40 10.60
C ARG A 35 9.38 -24.79 9.32
N PRO A 36 10.71 -24.84 9.10
CA PRO A 36 11.29 -24.41 7.83
C PRO A 36 10.72 -25.32 6.74
N ARG A 37 9.84 -24.77 5.89
CA ARG A 37 9.44 -25.43 4.65
C ARG A 37 10.70 -25.57 3.80
N ALA A 38 10.98 -26.80 3.39
CA ALA A 38 12.05 -27.10 2.45
C ALA A 38 11.99 -26.10 1.27
N ALA A 39 13.10 -25.41 1.01
CA ALA A 39 13.22 -24.50 -0.10
C ALA A 39 13.04 -25.30 -1.40
N LEU A 40 11.94 -25.08 -2.10
CA LEU A 40 11.74 -25.55 -3.46
C LEU A 40 12.90 -25.04 -4.32
N SER A 41 13.65 -25.98 -4.89
CA SER A 41 14.71 -25.71 -5.86
C SER A 41 14.08 -25.05 -7.09
N VAL A 42 14.18 -23.72 -7.17
CA VAL A 42 13.75 -22.96 -8.34
C VAL A 42 14.83 -23.13 -9.42
N ARG A 43 14.77 -24.25 -10.15
CA ARG A 43 15.69 -24.51 -11.26
C ARG A 43 15.48 -23.61 -12.48
N ASP A 44 14.49 -22.71 -12.47
CA ASP A 44 14.28 -21.68 -13.49
C ASP A 44 14.04 -20.30 -12.88
N ALA A 45 14.75 -19.96 -11.80
CA ALA A 45 14.72 -18.59 -11.30
C ALA A 45 15.42 -17.70 -12.35
N ILE A 46 14.63 -17.00 -13.17
CA ILE A 46 15.12 -15.88 -13.97
C ILE A 46 15.92 -15.01 -13.01
N PRO A 47 17.22 -14.78 -13.25
CA PRO A 47 18.03 -14.17 -12.23
C PRO A 47 17.51 -12.75 -11.96
N LEU A 48 17.20 -12.45 -10.69
CA LEU A 48 16.64 -11.16 -10.25
C LEU A 48 17.44 -9.97 -10.81
N HIS A 49 18.74 -10.17 -11.01
CA HIS A 49 19.67 -9.19 -11.57
C HIS A 49 19.43 -8.84 -13.05
N GLN A 50 18.62 -9.58 -13.81
CA GLN A 50 18.20 -9.21 -15.17
C GLN A 50 16.88 -8.43 -15.16
N VAL A 51 15.97 -8.71 -14.22
CA VAL A 51 14.72 -7.94 -14.04
C VAL A 51 15.03 -6.55 -13.45
N ILE A 52 16.00 -6.47 -12.55
CA ILE A 52 16.44 -5.19 -11.94
C ILE A 52 17.24 -4.34 -12.94
N ARG A 53 18.08 -4.95 -13.79
CA ARG A 53 18.91 -4.20 -14.76
C ARG A 53 18.12 -3.44 -15.84
N ASN A 54 16.86 -3.80 -16.08
CA ASN A 54 15.97 -3.07 -16.99
C ASN A 54 14.96 -2.16 -16.25
N ALA A 55 14.89 -2.24 -14.92
CA ALA A 55 14.11 -1.32 -14.08
C ALA A 55 14.91 -0.07 -13.65
N ASP A 56 16.25 -0.14 -13.72
CA ASP A 56 17.17 0.81 -13.07
C ASP A 56 17.68 1.97 -13.95
N ARG A 57 16.85 2.64 -14.77
CA ARG A 57 17.30 3.93 -15.34
C ARG A 57 16.38 5.13 -15.23
N GLU A 58 15.16 4.98 -14.76
CA GLU A 58 14.27 6.07 -14.35
C GLU A 58 13.01 5.39 -13.80
N SER A 59 12.54 5.73 -12.60
CA SER A 59 11.19 5.32 -12.21
C SER A 59 10.25 5.77 -13.34
N PRO A 60 9.46 4.87 -13.94
CA PRO A 60 8.56 5.29 -15.00
C PRO A 60 7.55 6.30 -14.48
N TRP A 61 7.26 6.24 -13.18
CA TRP A 61 6.33 7.14 -12.51
C TRP A 61 6.94 8.54 -12.35
N PRO A 62 6.22 9.63 -12.68
CA PRO A 62 6.68 10.99 -12.45
C PRO A 62 6.81 11.23 -10.93
N GLU A 63 8.05 11.21 -10.42
CA GLU A 63 8.32 11.15 -8.97
C GLU A 63 7.64 12.29 -8.22
N VAL A 64 7.67 13.52 -8.74
CA VAL A 64 7.11 14.70 -8.07
C VAL A 64 5.59 14.61 -7.86
N TRP A 65 4.84 14.12 -8.86
CA TRP A 65 3.38 14.02 -8.76
C TRP A 65 2.96 12.82 -7.93
N VAL A 66 3.65 11.70 -8.12
CA VAL A 66 3.40 10.47 -7.36
C VAL A 66 3.72 10.69 -5.88
N ASP A 67 4.84 11.33 -5.55
CA ASP A 67 5.21 11.65 -4.17
C ASP A 67 4.32 12.73 -3.54
N ALA A 68 3.55 13.48 -4.33
CA ALA A 68 2.57 14.41 -3.77
C ALA A 68 1.37 13.68 -3.14
N VAL A 69 1.03 12.51 -3.68
CA VAL A 69 -0.22 11.80 -3.35
C VAL A 69 0.00 10.42 -2.75
N CYS A 70 1.13 9.74 -3.02
CA CYS A 70 1.41 8.38 -2.55
C CYS A 70 2.34 8.34 -1.34
N ASP A 71 1.94 7.57 -0.33
CA ASP A 71 2.88 6.97 0.62
C ASP A 71 3.73 5.91 -0.10
N ARG A 72 5.00 5.80 0.27
CA ARG A 72 5.90 4.75 -0.24
C ARG A 72 5.72 3.46 0.57
N PRO A 73 5.89 2.28 -0.03
CA PRO A 73 6.32 2.06 -1.42
C PRO A 73 5.15 2.02 -2.42
N VAL A 74 5.47 2.27 -3.69
CA VAL A 74 4.55 2.12 -4.83
C VAL A 74 4.67 0.68 -5.33
N TYR A 75 3.57 -0.07 -5.29
CA TYR A 75 3.57 -1.49 -5.60
C TYR A 75 3.19 -1.73 -7.06
N PRO A 76 4.07 -2.34 -7.88
CA PRO A 76 3.69 -2.74 -9.23
C PRO A 76 2.66 -3.88 -9.15
N VAL A 77 1.56 -3.75 -9.90
CA VAL A 77 0.53 -4.80 -9.96
C VAL A 77 0.92 -5.81 -11.05
N ARG A 78 0.95 -7.10 -10.72
CA ARG A 78 1.23 -8.18 -11.67
C ARG A 78 -0.09 -8.73 -12.21
N GLY A 79 -0.30 -8.59 -13.51
CA GLY A 79 -1.55 -9.01 -14.17
C GLY A 79 -2.54 -7.84 -14.30
N SER A 80 -3.11 -7.69 -15.49
CA SER A 80 -3.93 -6.55 -15.89
C SER A 80 -5.43 -6.87 -15.88
N GLU A 81 -5.88 -7.90 -15.16
CA GLU A 81 -7.30 -8.26 -15.15
C GLU A 81 -8.19 -7.12 -14.66
N GLU A 82 -7.67 -6.23 -13.80
CA GLU A 82 -8.36 -5.03 -13.36
C GLU A 82 -8.22 -3.84 -14.33
N MET A 83 -7.19 -3.79 -15.16
CA MET A 83 -6.94 -2.68 -16.09
C MET A 83 -6.41 -3.22 -17.42
N PRO A 84 -7.26 -3.87 -18.23
CA PRO A 84 -6.83 -4.68 -19.37
C PRO A 84 -6.13 -3.88 -20.46
N HIS A 85 -6.36 -2.57 -20.53
CA HIS A 85 -5.74 -1.72 -21.54
C HIS A 85 -4.49 -0.98 -21.04
N ALA A 86 -4.19 -1.07 -19.73
CA ALA A 86 -2.98 -0.46 -19.17
C ALA A 86 -1.72 -1.23 -19.61
N THR A 87 -0.72 -0.49 -20.05
CA THR A 87 0.61 -1.04 -20.41
C THR A 87 1.51 -1.23 -19.19
N ARG A 88 1.26 -0.45 -18.13
CA ARG A 88 1.91 -0.55 -16.81
C ARG A 88 0.94 -0.06 -15.77
N ILE A 89 0.94 -0.71 -14.61
CA ILE A 89 0.08 -0.37 -13.48
C ILE A 89 0.83 -0.53 -12.17
N ALA A 90 0.53 0.37 -11.23
CA ALA A 90 0.93 0.28 -9.85
C ALA A 90 -0.17 0.81 -8.93
N THR A 91 -0.10 0.47 -7.65
CA THR A 91 -0.96 1.01 -6.60
C THR A 91 -0.14 1.54 -5.43
N CYS A 92 -0.70 2.50 -4.71
CA CYS A 92 -0.14 3.04 -3.48
C CYS A 92 -1.27 3.42 -2.52
N THR A 93 -0.94 3.64 -1.26
CA THR A 93 -1.85 4.30 -0.32
C THR A 93 -1.68 5.82 -0.41
N SER A 94 -2.76 6.56 -0.28
CA SER A 94 -2.76 8.02 -0.25
C SER A 94 -2.02 8.55 0.97
N ARG A 95 -1.30 9.67 0.80
CA ARG A 95 -0.74 10.47 1.90
C ARG A 95 -1.83 11.22 2.68
N VAL A 96 -2.90 11.59 1.99
CA VAL A 96 -4.04 12.30 2.57
C VAL A 96 -5.01 11.25 3.10
N LYS A 97 -5.27 11.30 4.41
CA LYS A 97 -6.13 10.37 5.15
C LYS A 97 -7.14 11.18 5.95
N LEU A 98 -8.26 11.52 5.33
CA LEU A 98 -9.36 12.19 6.04
C LEU A 98 -10.16 11.14 6.81
N GLY A 99 -10.48 11.43 8.07
CA GLY A 99 -11.24 10.50 8.93
C GLY A 99 -10.45 9.28 9.43
N GLY A 100 -9.18 9.14 9.06
CA GLY A 100 -8.35 7.98 9.41
C GLY A 100 -8.43 6.80 8.44
N ASP A 101 -9.26 6.92 7.40
CA ASP A 101 -9.40 5.91 6.36
C ASP A 101 -8.24 5.93 5.37
N VAL A 102 -7.89 4.76 4.85
CA VAL A 102 -6.82 4.58 3.86
C VAL A 102 -7.43 4.62 2.47
N ASP A 103 -7.15 5.69 1.73
CA ASP A 103 -7.47 5.77 0.30
C ASP A 103 -6.40 5.05 -0.52
N TYR A 104 -6.82 4.27 -1.51
CA TYR A 104 -5.91 3.66 -2.48
C TYR A 104 -5.91 4.44 -3.78
N LEU A 105 -4.72 4.63 -4.35
CA LEU A 105 -4.51 5.26 -5.64
C LEU A 105 -3.97 4.23 -6.62
N MET A 106 -4.52 4.26 -7.83
CA MET A 106 -3.99 3.56 -8.99
C MET A 106 -3.15 4.53 -9.81
N ILE A 107 -2.04 4.02 -10.32
CA ILE A 107 -1.15 4.72 -11.24
C ILE A 107 -0.98 3.86 -12.48
N ALA A 108 -1.23 4.39 -13.68
CA ALA A 108 -1.11 3.60 -14.89
C ALA A 108 -0.66 4.39 -16.13
N TYR A 109 -0.12 3.64 -17.09
CA TYR A 109 0.20 4.11 -18.42
C TYR A 109 -0.70 3.44 -19.45
N TYR A 110 -1.24 4.23 -20.36
CA TYR A 110 -2.14 3.75 -21.41
C TYR A 110 -1.57 4.00 -22.81
N PRO A 111 -2.03 3.25 -23.82
CA PRO A 111 -1.70 3.53 -25.22
C PRO A 111 -2.53 4.68 -25.81
N SER A 112 -3.70 5.00 -25.23
CA SER A 112 -4.55 6.12 -25.66
C SER A 112 -5.49 6.58 -24.54
N ASP A 113 -5.94 7.84 -24.60
CA ASP A 113 -6.89 8.40 -23.63
C ASP A 113 -8.24 7.68 -23.68
N GLN A 114 -8.68 7.25 -24.87
CA GLN A 114 -9.93 6.51 -25.02
C GLN A 114 -9.92 5.20 -24.22
N LEU A 115 -8.81 4.46 -24.25
CA LEU A 115 -8.66 3.20 -23.53
C LEU A 115 -8.49 3.43 -22.02
N MET A 116 -7.81 4.50 -21.63
CA MET A 116 -7.76 4.95 -20.24
C MET A 116 -9.17 5.22 -19.70
N GLN A 117 -9.97 6.02 -20.42
CA GLN A 117 -11.34 6.36 -20.00
C GLN A 117 -12.25 5.13 -19.91
N ALA A 118 -12.11 4.17 -20.84
CA ALA A 118 -12.85 2.92 -20.78
C ALA A 118 -12.52 2.15 -19.50
N ASP A 119 -11.23 1.96 -19.19
CA ASP A 119 -10.79 1.27 -17.98
C ASP A 119 -11.24 1.97 -16.70
N LEU A 120 -11.07 3.30 -16.60
CA LEU A 120 -11.49 4.07 -15.43
C LEU A 120 -13.00 3.92 -15.15
N ARG A 121 -13.81 4.01 -16.20
CA ARG A 121 -15.27 3.88 -16.10
C ARG A 121 -15.67 2.45 -15.73
N ASP A 122 -15.15 1.46 -16.44
CA ASP A 122 -15.54 0.05 -16.27
C ASP A 122 -15.11 -0.49 -14.89
N ARG A 123 -14.17 0.18 -14.22
CA ARG A 123 -13.67 -0.16 -12.88
C ARG A 123 -14.18 0.75 -11.77
N GLY A 124 -15.09 1.67 -12.08
CA GLY A 124 -15.75 2.50 -11.08
C GLY A 124 -14.83 3.52 -10.42
N TYR A 125 -13.79 3.98 -11.11
CA TYR A 125 -13.01 5.13 -10.64
C TYR A 125 -13.86 6.39 -10.73
N THR A 126 -13.80 7.22 -9.70
CA THR A 126 -14.64 8.42 -9.57
C THR A 126 -13.87 9.65 -9.98
N TYR A 127 -12.62 9.74 -9.55
CA TYR A 127 -11.74 10.87 -9.83
C TYR A 127 -10.41 10.40 -10.38
N TYR A 128 -9.86 11.21 -11.28
CA TYR A 128 -8.55 10.98 -11.83
C TYR A 128 -7.87 12.30 -12.15
N TRP A 129 -6.55 12.24 -12.26
CA TRP A 129 -5.78 13.24 -12.99
C TRP A 129 -5.00 12.50 -14.07
N SER A 130 -5.01 13.04 -15.30
CA SER A 130 -4.21 12.52 -16.40
C SER A 130 -3.18 13.53 -16.87
N GLY A 131 -2.06 13.00 -17.37
CA GLY A 131 -1.00 13.74 -18.03
C GLY A 131 -0.40 12.90 -19.14
N SER A 132 0.75 13.34 -19.64
CA SER A 132 1.49 12.60 -20.67
C SER A 132 2.94 12.44 -20.26
N ARG A 133 3.49 11.23 -20.42
CA ARG A 133 4.93 10.98 -20.34
C ARG A 133 5.32 10.07 -21.50
N TRP A 134 6.38 10.43 -22.23
CA TRP A 134 6.82 9.71 -23.43
C TRP A 134 5.69 9.53 -24.47
N ASP A 135 4.92 10.60 -24.68
CA ASP A 135 3.78 10.61 -25.61
C ASP A 135 2.69 9.57 -25.31
N LYS A 136 2.67 9.04 -24.08
CA LYS A 136 1.66 8.10 -23.60
C LYS A 136 0.84 8.71 -22.46
N PRO A 137 -0.48 8.52 -22.46
CA PRO A 137 -1.31 8.90 -21.33
C PRO A 137 -0.84 8.23 -20.04
N PHE A 138 -0.73 9.06 -19.02
CA PHE A 138 -0.41 8.71 -17.65
C PHE A 138 -1.57 9.10 -16.76
N VAL A 139 -1.97 8.25 -15.84
CA VAL A 139 -3.09 8.54 -14.95
C VAL A 139 -2.75 8.21 -13.50
N ILE A 140 -3.28 9.03 -12.59
CA ILE A 140 -3.43 8.72 -11.17
C ILE A 140 -4.91 8.82 -10.85
N ALA A 141 -5.51 7.74 -10.32
CA ALA A 141 -6.95 7.69 -10.11
C ALA A 141 -7.31 7.05 -8.76
N THR A 142 -8.50 7.38 -8.28
CA THR A 142 -9.08 6.83 -7.04
C THR A 142 -10.55 6.46 -7.22
N VAL A 143 -10.96 5.41 -6.51
CA VAL A 143 -12.37 5.04 -6.29
C VAL A 143 -12.97 5.75 -5.06
N SER A 144 -12.15 6.48 -4.31
CA SER A 144 -12.62 7.20 -3.11
C SER A 144 -13.54 8.35 -3.51
N GLU A 145 -14.68 8.43 -2.83
CA GLU A 145 -15.65 9.51 -2.97
C GLU A 145 -15.40 10.65 -1.96
N THR A 146 -14.38 10.52 -1.12
CA THR A 146 -14.02 11.54 -0.13
C THR A 146 -13.51 12.79 -0.84
N THR A 147 -14.26 13.90 -0.69
CA THR A 147 -14.02 15.13 -1.43
C THR A 147 -13.63 16.30 -0.53
N VAL A 148 -12.89 17.24 -1.12
CA VAL A 148 -12.59 18.57 -0.59
C VAL A 148 -12.88 19.61 -1.68
N ILE A 149 -12.94 20.88 -1.31
CA ILE A 149 -13.06 21.97 -2.27
C ILE A 149 -11.68 22.27 -2.85
N GLY A 150 -11.51 22.05 -4.15
CA GLY A 150 -10.25 22.29 -4.86
C GLY A 150 -9.99 23.78 -5.16
N ALA A 151 -8.84 24.07 -5.75
CA ALA A 151 -8.40 25.40 -6.17
C ALA A 151 -9.35 26.05 -7.20
N SER A 152 -10.07 25.23 -7.98
CA SER A 152 -11.12 25.68 -8.90
C SER A 152 -12.44 26.07 -8.21
N GLY A 153 -12.56 25.84 -6.90
CA GLY A 153 -13.81 26.00 -6.15
C GLY A 153 -14.80 24.85 -6.35
N LEU A 154 -14.42 23.80 -7.08
CA LEU A 154 -15.24 22.60 -7.32
C LEU A 154 -14.80 21.44 -6.42
N PRO A 155 -15.70 20.47 -6.12
CA PRO A 155 -15.34 19.28 -5.36
C PRO A 155 -14.36 18.39 -6.14
N VAL A 156 -13.25 18.01 -5.48
CA VAL A 156 -12.23 17.09 -5.98
C VAL A 156 -11.93 15.99 -4.96
N ALA A 157 -11.41 14.84 -5.39
CA ALA A 157 -10.97 13.80 -4.46
C ALA A 157 -9.86 14.32 -3.55
N SER A 158 -10.01 14.15 -2.24
CA SER A 158 -9.05 14.60 -1.24
C SER A 158 -7.65 14.01 -1.44
N SER A 159 -7.57 12.76 -1.89
CA SER A 159 -6.32 12.06 -2.19
C SER A 159 -5.64 12.53 -3.48
N LEU A 160 -6.33 13.28 -4.34
CA LEU A 160 -5.79 13.85 -5.57
C LEU A 160 -5.63 15.37 -5.54
N GLU A 161 -6.28 16.07 -4.61
CA GLU A 161 -6.17 17.53 -4.42
C GLU A 161 -4.73 18.05 -4.41
N PRO A 162 -3.73 17.35 -3.80
CA PRO A 162 -2.35 17.82 -3.81
C PRO A 162 -1.73 17.97 -5.21
N LEU A 163 -2.37 17.45 -6.27
CA LEU A 163 -1.94 17.65 -7.64
C LEU A 163 -2.28 19.06 -8.15
N GLU A 164 -3.33 19.71 -7.63
CA GLU A 164 -3.79 21.02 -8.09
C GLU A 164 -2.75 22.13 -7.85
N ARG A 165 -1.91 21.99 -6.82
CA ARG A 165 -0.77 22.90 -6.55
C ARG A 165 0.26 22.96 -7.69
N PHE A 166 0.25 21.97 -8.59
CA PHE A 166 1.08 21.93 -9.79
C PHE A 166 0.36 22.46 -11.03
N GLY A 167 -0.79 23.12 -10.87
CA GLY A 167 -1.64 23.56 -11.98
C GLY A 167 -2.18 22.38 -12.79
N ARG A 168 -2.65 21.35 -12.08
CA ARG A 168 -3.20 20.12 -12.66
C ARG A 168 -4.64 19.96 -12.23
N ASN A 169 -5.55 19.86 -13.19
CA ASN A 169 -6.97 19.75 -12.89
C ASN A 169 -7.31 18.29 -12.58
N VAL A 170 -7.85 18.05 -11.39
CA VAL A 170 -8.45 16.75 -11.07
C VAL A 170 -9.83 16.69 -11.72
N GLU A 171 -10.08 15.65 -12.47
CA GLU A 171 -11.29 15.46 -13.26
C GLU A 171 -12.14 14.34 -12.64
N ARG A 172 -13.46 14.44 -12.86
CA ARG A 172 -14.38 13.33 -12.59
C ARG A 172 -14.41 12.43 -13.81
N VAL A 173 -14.38 11.12 -13.59
CA VAL A 173 -14.60 10.14 -14.66
C VAL A 173 -16.05 10.31 -15.15
N PRO A 174 -16.26 10.56 -16.46
CA PRO A 174 -17.61 10.67 -17.02
C PRO A 174 -18.37 9.36 -16.80
N GLN A 175 -19.42 9.43 -15.99
CA GLN A 175 -20.37 8.34 -15.84
C GLN A 175 -21.41 8.48 -16.94
N ASN A 176 -21.71 7.41 -17.68
CA ASN A 176 -22.86 7.43 -18.59
C ASN A 176 -24.13 7.50 -17.72
N PRO A 177 -25.09 8.40 -18.03
CA PRO A 177 -26.36 8.47 -17.33
C PRO A 177 -27.23 7.22 -17.54
#